data_AF-A0A434LBL9-F1
#
_entry.id   AF-A0A434LBL9-F1
#
_cell.length_a   1.000
_cell.length_b   1.000
_cell.length_c   1.000
_cell.angle_alpha   90.00
_cell.angle_beta   90.00
_cell.angle_gamma   90.00
#
_symmetry.space_group_name_H-M   'P 1'
#
loop_
_entity.id
_entity.type
_entity.pdbx_description
1 polymer ?
#
loop_
_entity_poly.entity_id
_entity_poly.type
_entity_poly.pdbx_seq_one_letter_code
_entity_poly.pdbx_strand_id
1 'polypeptide(L)'
;PTRSGKGAGYVIPNALMHHGSMVVTDLKGEVFKATAGYRRRNGSQVFLFAPGSETTNRYNPLDFVRQERGNRTTDIQNVASILVPENTESENSVWQATAQQVMAGVISYVLESPFYKDRRNLGEVNSFFNSGVDLQALMKFIREKEPYLSKFTMESFNAYLSLSERAAASALLDIQKAMRPFK
;
A
#
# COMPACT_ATOMS: atom_id res chain seq x y z
N PRO A 1 -5.03 27.23 17.83
CA PRO A 1 -5.58 26.40 18.93
C PRO A 1 -6.71 25.47 18.48
N THR A 2 -6.83 24.28 19.09
CA THR A 2 -8.02 23.41 18.99
C THR A 2 -9.24 24.16 19.54
N ARG A 3 -10.44 23.86 19.00
CA ARG A 3 -11.73 24.48 19.41
C ARG A 3 -11.89 25.99 19.14
N SER A 4 -11.07 26.57 18.25
CA SER A 4 -11.16 27.97 17.79
C SER A 4 -12.21 28.22 16.69
N GLY A 5 -13.13 27.28 16.46
CA GLY A 5 -14.17 27.42 15.44
C GLY A 5 -13.73 27.17 13.99
N LYS A 6 -12.45 26.85 13.72
CA LYS A 6 -11.93 26.64 12.35
C LYS A 6 -12.75 25.66 11.49
N GLY A 7 -13.23 24.57 12.07
CA GLY A 7 -14.05 23.58 11.37
C GLY A 7 -15.34 24.20 10.82
N ALA A 8 -16.12 24.83 11.70
CA ALA A 8 -17.38 25.46 11.36
C ALA A 8 -17.21 26.77 10.56
N GLY A 9 -16.20 27.58 10.88
CA GLY A 9 -16.01 28.91 10.30
C GLY A 9 -15.22 28.96 9.00
N TYR A 10 -14.47 27.90 8.67
CA TYR A 10 -13.60 27.90 7.47
C TYR A 10 -13.66 26.59 6.69
N VAL A 11 -13.44 25.44 7.34
CA VAL A 11 -13.31 24.16 6.61
C VAL A 11 -14.62 23.75 5.95
N ILE A 12 -15.74 23.75 6.69
CA ILE A 12 -17.05 23.38 6.17
C ILE A 12 -17.51 24.35 5.06
N PRO A 13 -17.46 25.69 5.25
CA PRO A 13 -17.81 26.63 4.19
C PRO A 13 -17.01 26.41 2.90
N ASN A 14 -15.69 26.24 2.99
CA ASN A 14 -14.87 25.97 1.81
C ASN A 14 -15.24 24.63 1.15
N ALA A 15 -15.48 23.58 1.95
CA ALA A 15 -15.89 22.28 1.44
C ALA A 15 -17.28 22.31 0.78
N LEU A 16 -18.15 23.27 1.10
CA LEU A 16 -19.44 23.46 0.42
C LEU A 16 -19.34 24.34 -0.83
N MET A 17 -18.52 25.39 -0.78
CA MET A 17 -18.41 26.39 -1.85
C MET A 17 -17.44 26.00 -2.97
N HIS A 18 -16.44 25.16 -2.69
CA HIS A 18 -15.48 24.74 -3.71
C HIS A 18 -16.12 23.78 -4.71
N HIS A 19 -16.19 24.17 -5.98
CA HIS A 19 -16.84 23.38 -7.04
C HIS A 19 -16.01 22.19 -7.55
N GLY A 20 -14.68 22.21 -7.36
CA GLY A 20 -13.78 21.15 -7.82
C GLY A 20 -13.71 19.92 -6.90
N SER A 21 -12.86 18.98 -7.29
CA SER A 21 -12.52 17.80 -6.50
C SER A 21 -11.69 18.18 -5.28
N MET A 22 -11.89 17.49 -4.17
CA MET A 22 -11.14 17.71 -2.93
C MET A 22 -10.84 16.40 -2.21
N VAL A 23 -9.71 16.36 -1.52
CA VAL A 23 -9.35 15.34 -0.53
C VAL A 23 -9.29 16.03 0.82
N VAL A 24 -10.01 15.50 1.81
CA VAL A 24 -10.15 16.11 3.12
C VAL A 24 -9.68 15.14 4.20
N THR A 25 -8.66 15.55 4.95
CA THR A 25 -8.24 14.84 6.17
C THR A 25 -9.21 15.18 7.31
N ASP A 26 -10.21 14.32 7.50
CA ASP A 26 -11.31 14.54 8.46
C ASP A 26 -11.21 13.59 9.66
N LEU A 27 -10.29 13.90 10.59
CA LEU A 27 -10.01 13.08 11.78
C LEU A 27 -11.22 12.85 12.69
N LYS A 28 -12.26 13.69 12.60
CA LYS A 28 -13.46 13.63 13.45
C LYS A 28 -14.73 13.24 12.69
N GLY A 29 -14.69 13.13 11.37
CA GLY A 29 -15.86 12.90 10.52
C GLY A 29 -16.83 14.08 10.44
N GLU A 30 -16.49 15.25 10.98
CA GLU A 30 -17.40 16.39 11.06
C GLU A 30 -17.62 17.05 9.70
N VAL A 31 -16.58 17.07 8.86
CA VAL A 31 -16.66 17.63 7.50
C VAL A 31 -17.48 16.72 6.61
N PHE A 32 -17.24 15.41 6.63
CA PHE A 32 -18.01 14.44 5.86
C PHE A 32 -19.49 14.49 6.26
N LYS A 33 -19.79 14.45 7.56
CA LYS A 33 -21.18 14.52 8.06
C LYS A 33 -21.89 15.80 7.63
N ALA A 34 -21.21 16.94 7.67
CA ALA A 34 -21.81 18.23 7.32
C ALA A 34 -21.97 18.44 5.80
N THR A 35 -21.07 17.90 4.98
CA THR A 35 -20.95 18.31 3.57
C THR A 35 -21.30 17.22 2.55
N ALA A 36 -21.17 15.94 2.89
CA ALA A 36 -21.30 14.85 1.91
C ALA A 36 -22.65 14.84 1.20
N GLY A 37 -23.74 15.04 1.94
CA GLY A 37 -25.09 15.08 1.38
C GLY A 37 -25.29 16.23 0.39
N TYR A 38 -24.80 17.43 0.73
CA TYR A 38 -24.85 18.59 -0.17
C TYR A 38 -24.02 18.35 -1.44
N ARG A 39 -22.78 17.88 -1.29
CA ARG A 39 -21.89 17.63 -2.43
C ARG A 39 -22.45 16.58 -3.39
N ARG A 40 -23.04 15.49 -2.87
CA ARG A 40 -23.71 14.47 -3.71
C ARG A 40 -24.88 15.05 -4.49
N ARG A 41 -25.74 15.86 -3.86
CA ARG A 41 -26.87 16.51 -4.55
C ARG A 41 -26.43 17.49 -5.64
N ASN A 42 -25.22 18.04 -5.51
CA ASN A 42 -24.60 18.93 -6.50
C ASN A 42 -23.67 18.18 -7.47
N GLY A 43 -23.85 16.86 -7.65
CA GLY A 43 -23.19 16.08 -8.70
C GLY A 43 -21.79 15.54 -8.36
N SER A 44 -21.25 15.79 -7.16
CA SER A 44 -19.99 15.18 -6.76
C SER A 44 -20.16 13.69 -6.41
N GLN A 45 -19.22 12.85 -6.83
CA GLN A 45 -19.02 11.55 -6.18
C GLN A 45 -18.35 11.78 -4.82
N VAL A 46 -18.88 11.17 -3.76
CA VAL A 46 -18.40 11.39 -2.38
C VAL A 46 -18.13 10.06 -1.70
N PHE A 47 -16.86 9.81 -1.42
CA PHE A 47 -16.35 8.61 -0.77
C PHE A 47 -15.83 8.93 0.64
N LEU A 48 -16.06 8.01 1.57
CA LEU A 48 -15.47 8.02 2.92
C LEU A 48 -14.45 6.90 3.00
N PHE A 49 -13.19 7.23 3.24
CA PHE A 49 -12.16 6.24 3.55
C PHE A 49 -11.75 6.38 5.01
N ALA A 50 -12.29 5.49 5.85
CA ALA A 50 -12.04 5.42 7.28
C ALA A 50 -11.69 3.97 7.68
N PRO A 51 -10.44 3.52 7.42
CA PRO A 51 -9.99 2.19 7.80
C PRO A 51 -10.27 1.90 9.28
N GLY A 52 -10.87 0.75 9.57
CA GLY A 52 -11.29 0.35 10.93
C GLY A 52 -12.73 0.74 11.31
N SER A 53 -13.43 1.52 10.48
CA SER A 53 -14.87 1.79 10.65
C SER A 53 -15.71 0.80 9.84
N GLU A 54 -16.87 0.39 10.38
CA GLU A 54 -17.87 -0.37 9.63
C GLU A 54 -18.47 0.44 8.46
N THR A 55 -18.56 1.76 8.63
CA THR A 55 -19.05 2.68 7.62
C THR A 55 -17.87 3.31 6.88
N THR A 56 -17.32 2.59 5.90
CA THR A 56 -16.26 3.07 5.01
C THR A 56 -16.46 2.53 3.59
N ASN A 57 -16.08 3.31 2.58
CA ASN A 57 -15.80 2.78 1.26
C ASN A 57 -14.50 1.98 1.31
N ARG A 58 -14.38 1.01 0.40
CA ARG A 58 -13.21 0.13 0.26
C ARG A 58 -12.25 0.75 -0.76
N TYR A 59 -10.97 0.55 -0.53
CA TYR A 59 -9.90 0.98 -1.41
C TYR A 59 -8.82 -0.09 -1.43
N ASN A 60 -8.45 -0.54 -2.62
CA ASN A 60 -7.30 -1.43 -2.83
C ASN A 60 -6.28 -0.70 -3.72
N PRO A 61 -5.10 -0.31 -3.20
CA PRO A 61 -4.11 0.39 -4.01
C PRO A 61 -3.58 -0.46 -5.17
N LEU A 62 -3.68 -1.78 -5.08
CA LEU A 62 -3.19 -2.69 -6.12
C LEU A 62 -4.07 -2.66 -7.39
N ASP A 63 -5.34 -2.22 -7.29
CA ASP A 63 -6.23 -2.08 -8.45
C ASP A 63 -5.77 -0.99 -9.43
N PHE A 64 -4.91 -0.09 -8.97
CA PHE A 64 -4.43 1.07 -9.73
C PHE A 64 -3.05 0.84 -10.36
N VAL A 65 -2.45 -0.34 -10.18
CA VAL A 65 -1.19 -0.69 -10.84
C VAL A 65 -1.44 -0.96 -12.33
N ARG A 66 -0.81 -0.15 -13.18
CA ARG A 66 -0.98 -0.24 -14.64
C ARG A 66 -0.32 -1.51 -15.19
N GLN A 67 -0.84 -2.03 -16.31
CA GLN A 67 -0.36 -3.28 -16.90
C GLN A 67 0.84 -3.10 -17.85
N GLU A 68 1.03 -1.91 -18.40
CA GLU A 68 2.13 -1.59 -19.31
C GLU A 68 3.47 -1.69 -18.59
N ARG A 69 4.44 -2.43 -19.15
CA ARG A 69 5.67 -2.85 -18.43
C ARG A 69 6.40 -1.73 -17.69
N GLY A 70 6.67 -0.60 -18.33
CA GLY A 70 7.39 0.53 -17.71
C GLY A 70 6.58 1.17 -16.57
N ASN A 71 5.29 1.41 -16.82
CA ASN A 71 4.38 1.99 -15.86
C ASN A 71 4.11 1.07 -14.66
N ARG A 72 3.97 -0.24 -14.91
CA ARG A 72 3.74 -1.27 -13.89
C ARG A 72 4.83 -1.28 -12.83
N THR A 73 6.09 -1.33 -13.26
CA THR A 73 7.24 -1.38 -12.35
C THR A 73 7.28 -0.13 -11.48
N THR A 74 7.11 1.05 -12.08
CA THR A 74 7.07 2.32 -11.34
C THR A 74 5.91 2.37 -10.35
N ASP A 75 4.72 1.93 -10.73
CA ASP A 75 3.55 1.92 -9.84
C ASP A 75 3.78 0.99 -8.64
N ILE A 76 4.34 -0.21 -8.87
CA ILE A 76 4.66 -1.16 -7.81
C ILE A 76 5.71 -0.61 -6.85
N GLN A 77 6.77 0.01 -7.39
CA GLN A 77 7.80 0.66 -6.58
C GLN A 77 7.23 1.81 -5.75
N ASN A 78 6.33 2.61 -6.31
CA ASN A 78 5.65 3.68 -5.58
C ASN A 78 4.77 3.15 -4.45
N VAL A 79 4.03 2.05 -4.67
CA VAL A 79 3.26 1.40 -3.59
C VAL A 79 4.21 0.88 -2.49
N ALA A 80 5.31 0.24 -2.88
CA ALA A 80 6.28 -0.29 -1.91
C ALA A 80 6.94 0.82 -1.07
N SER A 81 7.30 1.96 -1.65
CA SER A 81 7.91 3.09 -0.92
C SER A 81 6.93 3.80 0.00
N ILE A 82 5.64 3.85 -0.35
CA ILE A 82 4.58 4.35 0.55
C ILE A 82 4.43 3.43 1.77
N LEU A 83 4.50 2.10 1.58
CA LEU A 83 4.34 1.12 2.65
C LEU A 83 5.57 1.05 3.56
N VAL A 84 6.77 1.09 2.98
CA VAL A 84 8.05 1.04 3.70
C VAL A 84 8.76 2.37 3.46
N PRO A 85 8.42 3.44 4.20
CA PRO A 85 9.06 4.73 4.02
C PRO A 85 10.53 4.66 4.42
N GLU A 86 11.41 5.11 3.50
CA GLU A 86 12.84 5.22 3.77
C GLU A 86 13.13 6.46 4.62
N ASN A 87 13.95 6.30 5.65
CA ASN A 87 14.54 7.41 6.39
C ASN A 87 16.01 7.50 6.03
N THR A 88 16.32 8.39 5.09
CA THR A 88 17.67 8.60 4.53
C THR A 88 18.70 9.08 5.55
N GLU A 89 18.27 9.58 6.71
CA GLU A 89 19.15 10.02 7.81
C GLU A 89 19.48 8.90 8.80
N SER A 90 18.87 7.71 8.64
CA SER A 90 19.08 6.59 9.55
C SER A 90 20.14 5.62 9.04
N GLU A 91 20.93 5.04 9.95
CA GLU A 91 21.84 3.91 9.65
C GLU A 91 21.08 2.66 9.13
N ASN A 92 19.76 2.65 9.22
CA ASN A 92 18.88 1.58 8.73
C ASN A 92 18.41 1.77 7.28
N SER A 93 18.79 2.86 6.60
CA SER A 93 18.35 3.17 5.22
C SER A 93 18.62 2.04 4.23
N VAL A 94 19.79 1.39 4.33
CA VAL A 94 20.16 0.23 3.48
C VAL A 94 19.18 -0.93 3.63
N TRP A 95 18.71 -1.20 4.85
CA TRP A 95 17.75 -2.27 5.12
C TRP A 95 16.34 -1.90 4.65
N GLN A 96 15.98 -0.63 4.73
CA GLN A 96 14.70 -0.12 4.23
C GLN A 96 14.62 -0.17 2.71
N ALA A 97 15.69 0.19 2.00
CA ALA A 97 15.77 0.05 0.55
C ALA A 97 15.63 -1.43 0.13
N THR A 98 16.28 -2.33 0.87
CA THR A 98 16.13 -3.77 0.67
C THR A 98 14.70 -4.23 0.92
N ALA A 99 14.08 -3.80 2.02
CA ALA A 99 12.69 -4.12 2.35
C ALA A 99 11.69 -3.60 1.29
N GLN A 100 11.90 -2.41 0.74
CA GLN A 100 11.12 -1.88 -0.37
C GLN A 100 11.24 -2.75 -1.62
N GLN A 101 12.45 -3.18 -1.98
CA GLN A 101 12.66 -4.05 -3.15
C GLN A 101 11.96 -5.39 -3.00
N VAL A 102 12.03 -5.98 -1.80
CA VAL A 102 11.35 -7.23 -1.46
C VAL A 102 9.83 -7.07 -1.50
N MET A 103 9.30 -6.00 -0.88
CA MET A 103 7.88 -5.63 -0.92
C MET A 103 7.39 -5.49 -2.37
N ALA A 104 8.16 -4.78 -3.20
CA ALA A 104 7.86 -4.61 -4.62
C ALA A 104 7.84 -5.95 -5.37
N GLY A 105 8.78 -6.85 -5.09
CA GLY A 105 8.80 -8.20 -5.66
C GLY A 105 7.56 -9.02 -5.31
N VAL A 106 7.15 -9.02 -4.05
CA VAL A 106 5.95 -9.76 -3.60
C VAL A 106 4.65 -9.14 -4.13
N ILE A 107 4.54 -7.81 -4.17
CA ILE A 107 3.41 -7.13 -4.82
C ILE A 107 3.33 -7.54 -6.30
N SER A 108 4.46 -7.54 -7.00
CA SER A 108 4.51 -7.97 -8.40
C SER A 108 4.06 -9.42 -8.57
N TYR A 109 4.52 -10.32 -7.70
CA TYR A 109 4.13 -11.73 -7.69
C TYR A 109 2.61 -11.90 -7.47
N VAL A 110 2.04 -11.26 -6.45
CA VAL A 110 0.60 -11.29 -6.17
C VAL A 110 -0.22 -10.77 -7.35
N LEU A 111 0.28 -9.74 -8.05
CA LEU A 111 -0.38 -9.15 -9.19
C LEU A 111 -0.35 -10.00 -10.47
N GLU A 112 0.58 -10.95 -10.60
CA GLU A 112 0.74 -11.74 -11.83
C GLU A 112 0.43 -13.24 -11.67
N SER A 113 0.62 -13.79 -10.48
CA SER A 113 0.36 -15.21 -10.21
C SER A 113 -1.14 -15.54 -10.35
N PRO A 114 -1.51 -16.64 -11.05
CA PRO A 114 -2.88 -17.13 -11.14
C PRO A 114 -3.48 -17.51 -9.80
N PHE A 115 -2.66 -17.89 -8.81
CA PHE A 115 -3.11 -18.25 -7.46
C PHE A 115 -3.84 -17.12 -6.71
N TYR A 116 -3.60 -15.87 -7.12
CA TYR A 116 -4.19 -14.67 -6.52
C TYR A 116 -5.21 -13.97 -7.41
N LYS A 117 -5.60 -14.53 -8.57
CA LYS A 117 -6.37 -13.85 -9.63
C LYS A 117 -7.54 -12.99 -9.13
N ASP A 118 -8.29 -13.47 -8.14
CA ASP A 118 -9.50 -12.80 -7.62
C ASP A 118 -9.32 -12.19 -6.21
N ARG A 119 -8.08 -12.09 -5.73
CA ARG A 119 -7.74 -11.66 -4.37
C ARG A 119 -6.47 -10.82 -4.32
N ARG A 120 -6.15 -10.09 -5.38
CA ARG A 120 -4.93 -9.26 -5.49
C ARG A 120 -5.01 -8.02 -4.62
N ASN A 121 -4.74 -8.16 -3.33
CA ASN A 121 -4.81 -7.07 -2.36
C ASN A 121 -3.64 -7.13 -1.36
N LEU A 122 -3.47 -6.06 -0.58
CA LEU A 122 -2.41 -5.99 0.43
C LEU A 122 -2.56 -7.00 1.58
N GLY A 123 -3.77 -7.55 1.79
CA GLY A 123 -3.98 -8.65 2.72
C GLY A 123 -3.24 -9.92 2.26
N GLU A 124 -3.33 -10.27 0.98
CA GLU A 124 -2.58 -11.41 0.43
C GLU A 124 -1.06 -11.17 0.41
N VAL A 125 -0.62 -9.93 0.18
CA VAL A 125 0.79 -9.54 0.34
C VAL A 125 1.24 -9.78 1.78
N ASN A 126 0.43 -9.39 2.77
CA ASN A 126 0.71 -9.64 4.19
C ASN A 126 0.76 -11.16 4.49
N SER A 127 -0.21 -11.92 3.98
CA SER A 127 -0.26 -13.38 4.16
C SER A 127 0.95 -14.09 3.55
N PHE A 128 1.48 -13.59 2.42
CA PHE A 128 2.70 -14.13 1.81
C PHE A 128 3.91 -14.03 2.76
N PHE A 129 4.13 -12.84 3.34
CA PHE A 129 5.22 -12.61 4.30
C PHE A 129 5.03 -13.33 5.63
N ASN A 130 3.80 -13.67 5.99
CA ASN A 130 3.45 -14.33 7.25
C ASN A 130 2.92 -15.76 7.03
N SER A 131 3.38 -16.44 5.98
CA SER A 131 2.94 -17.79 5.62
C SER A 131 3.37 -18.88 6.62
N GLY A 132 4.26 -18.55 7.56
CA GLY A 132 4.86 -19.50 8.51
C GLY A 132 5.99 -20.34 7.91
N VAL A 133 6.30 -20.15 6.63
CA VAL A 133 7.42 -20.77 5.92
C VAL A 133 8.57 -19.78 5.84
N ASP A 134 9.80 -20.28 5.84
CA ASP A 134 10.98 -19.46 5.56
C ASP A 134 10.83 -18.75 4.19
N LEU A 135 11.00 -17.43 4.19
CA LEU A 135 10.71 -16.60 3.02
C LEU A 135 11.69 -16.87 1.87
N GLN A 136 12.97 -17.10 2.18
CA GLN A 136 13.96 -17.43 1.16
C GLN A 136 13.66 -18.80 0.54
N ALA A 137 13.29 -19.81 1.34
CA ALA A 137 12.87 -21.12 0.84
C ALA A 137 11.62 -21.01 -0.06
N LEU A 138 10.61 -20.24 0.36
CA LEU A 138 9.38 -20.02 -0.42
C LEU A 138 9.67 -19.33 -1.76
N MET A 139 10.43 -18.24 -1.75
CA MET A 139 10.79 -17.52 -2.97
C MET A 139 11.62 -18.38 -3.92
N LYS A 140 12.53 -19.20 -3.39
CA LYS A 140 13.32 -20.16 -4.19
C LYS A 140 12.41 -21.19 -4.85
N PHE A 141 11.47 -21.75 -4.10
CA PHE A 141 10.49 -22.71 -4.64
C PHE A 141 9.64 -22.10 -5.75
N ILE A 142 9.10 -20.91 -5.54
CA ILE A 142 8.28 -20.20 -6.55
C ILE A 142 9.11 -19.96 -7.82
N ARG A 143 10.34 -19.45 -7.67
CA ARG A 143 11.24 -19.21 -8.81
C ARG A 143 11.48 -20.46 -9.65
N GLU A 144 11.61 -21.63 -9.02
CA GLU A 144 11.84 -22.90 -9.70
C GLU A 144 10.58 -23.48 -10.36
N LYS A 145 9.40 -23.21 -9.79
CA LYS A 145 8.12 -23.78 -10.26
C LYS A 145 7.32 -22.87 -11.18
N GLU A 146 7.61 -21.57 -11.17
CA GLU A 146 6.84 -20.56 -11.90
C GLU A 146 7.74 -19.75 -12.85
N PRO A 147 8.25 -20.37 -13.94
CA PRO A 147 9.19 -19.71 -14.86
C PRO A 147 8.55 -18.60 -15.72
N TYR A 148 7.21 -18.46 -15.68
CA TYR A 148 6.46 -17.46 -16.43
C TYR A 148 6.44 -16.08 -15.77
N LEU A 149 6.93 -15.97 -14.52
CA LEU A 149 6.96 -14.72 -13.77
C LEU A 149 7.78 -13.66 -14.51
N SER A 150 7.41 -12.40 -14.31
CA SER A 150 8.08 -11.30 -14.98
C SER A 150 9.54 -11.18 -14.53
N LYS A 151 10.39 -10.63 -15.40
CA LYS A 151 11.80 -10.37 -15.09
C LYS A 151 11.95 -9.56 -13.79
N PHE A 152 11.10 -8.56 -13.59
CA PHE A 152 11.08 -7.76 -12.37
C PHE A 152 10.83 -8.59 -11.11
N THR A 153 9.81 -9.46 -11.12
CA THR A 153 9.53 -10.37 -9.99
C THR A 153 10.71 -11.27 -9.69
N MET A 154 11.28 -11.90 -10.73
CA MET A 154 12.41 -12.83 -10.59
C MET A 154 13.67 -12.13 -10.07
N GLU A 155 13.97 -10.93 -10.56
CA GLU A 155 15.12 -10.13 -10.10
C GLU A 155 14.95 -9.68 -8.65
N SER A 156 13.76 -9.22 -8.25
CA SER A 156 13.49 -8.89 -6.84
C SER A 156 13.61 -10.10 -5.91
N PHE A 157 13.15 -11.27 -6.33
CA PHE A 157 13.32 -12.51 -5.54
C PHE A 157 14.81 -12.88 -5.44
N ASN A 158 15.55 -12.84 -6.55
CA ASN A 158 16.98 -13.15 -6.55
C ASN A 158 17.79 -12.19 -5.66
N ALA A 159 17.43 -10.90 -5.63
CA ALA A 159 18.05 -9.94 -4.72
C ALA A 159 17.88 -10.38 -3.26
N TYR A 160 16.67 -10.77 -2.85
CA TYR A 160 16.42 -11.27 -1.49
C TYR A 160 17.12 -12.59 -1.18
N LEU A 161 17.12 -13.53 -2.14
CA LEU A 161 17.78 -14.83 -2.02
C LEU A 161 19.30 -14.72 -1.88
N SER A 162 19.89 -13.61 -2.35
CA SER A 162 21.33 -13.34 -2.25
C SER A 162 21.76 -12.77 -0.90
N LEU A 163 20.82 -12.36 -0.06
CA LEU A 163 21.09 -11.81 1.26
C LEU A 163 21.55 -12.90 2.23
N SER A 164 22.45 -12.51 3.14
CA SER A 164 22.73 -13.32 4.33
C SER A 164 21.49 -13.44 5.21
N GLU A 165 21.41 -14.50 6.01
CA GLU A 165 20.29 -14.77 6.92
C GLU A 165 19.98 -13.56 7.83
N ARG A 166 21.02 -12.92 8.37
CA ARG A 166 20.87 -11.72 9.20
C ARG A 166 20.27 -10.54 8.43
N ALA A 167 20.74 -10.29 7.21
CA ALA A 167 20.22 -9.20 6.37
C ALA A 167 18.77 -9.46 5.94
N ALA A 168 18.46 -10.71 5.57
CA ALA A 168 17.13 -11.15 5.20
C ALA A 168 16.13 -11.00 6.36
N ALA A 169 16.54 -11.34 7.58
CA ALA A 169 15.76 -11.17 8.80
C ALA A 169 15.49 -9.69 9.12
N SER A 170 16.51 -8.82 9.01
CA SER A 170 16.35 -7.37 9.22
C SER A 170 15.33 -6.76 8.25
N ALA A 171 15.44 -7.06 6.95
CA ALA A 171 14.49 -6.55 5.95
C ALA A 171 13.06 -7.07 6.20
N LEU A 172 12.91 -8.34 6.62
CA LEU A 172 11.61 -8.91 6.95
C LEU A 172 10.96 -8.22 8.15
N LEU A 173 11.72 -7.81 9.17
CA LEU A 173 11.19 -7.06 10.31
C LEU A 173 10.60 -5.71 9.89
N ASP A 174 11.26 -4.97 9.00
CA ASP A 174 10.76 -3.70 8.48
C ASP A 174 9.47 -3.90 7.67
N ILE A 175 9.41 -4.96 6.86
CA ILE A 175 8.20 -5.35 6.12
C ILE A 175 7.05 -5.70 7.07
N GLN A 176 7.29 -6.54 8.08
CA GLN A 176 6.26 -6.93 9.04
C GLN A 176 5.74 -5.73 9.84
N LYS A 177 6.61 -4.76 10.16
CA LYS A 177 6.22 -3.51 10.79
C LYS A 177 5.33 -2.67 9.89
N ALA A 178 5.69 -2.54 8.61
CA ALA A 178 4.89 -1.83 7.61
C ALA A 178 3.51 -2.47 7.39
N MET A 179 3.43 -3.80 7.42
CA MET A 179 2.18 -4.54 7.17
C MET A 179 1.28 -4.69 8.39
N ARG A 180 1.67 -4.19 9.57
CA ARG A 180 0.87 -4.27 10.81
C ARG A 180 -0.59 -3.81 10.66
N PRO A 181 -0.94 -2.77 9.87
CA PRO A 181 -2.33 -2.36 9.68
C PRO A 181 -3.20 -3.36 8.91
N PHE A 182 -2.61 -4.38 8.27
CA PHE A 182 -3.30 -5.39 7.47
C PHE A 182 -3.36 -6.77 8.16
N LYS A 183 -3.17 -6.80 9.48
CA LYS A 183 -3.37 -7.99 10.32
C LYS A 183 -4.85 -8.26 10.61
#